data_AF-A0AAE0F226-F1
#
_entry.id   AF-A0AAE0F226-F1
#
_cell.length_a   1.000
_cell.length_b   1.000
_cell.length_c   1.000
_cell.angle_alpha   90.00
_cell.angle_beta   90.00
_cell.angle_gamma   90.00
#
_symmetry.space_group_name_H-M   'P 1'
#
loop_
_entity.id
_entity.type
_entity.pdbx_description
1 polymer ?
#
loop_
_entity_poly.entity_id
_entity_poly.type
_entity_poly.pdbx_seq_one_letter_code
_entity_poly.pdbx_strand_id
1 'polypeptide(L)'
;MNAKLRPRDAENFQLDEMLELAIQFGYIALFGVFMDPTLIALMIINNIIEIRVDAIKLVFHTRMPPPTAGYASTYWQRIFQFVALAGVLTTVSTLFYTCNNGPCPCTWSLPALECNDEPDEIDRKVTVPPIEDLFPNATERERLMLAFGIEHVVIMIQLCFTAFTSRTGEEVIADQFRQEFFNFRENEYYRSDDKKSKV
;
A
#
# COMPACT_ATOMS: atom_id res chain seq x y z
N MET A 1 -38.72 14.42 -7.14
CA MET A 1 -37.83 14.32 -8.32
C MET A 1 -37.32 12.90 -8.40
N ASN A 2 -37.72 12.11 -9.39
CA ASN A 2 -37.22 10.75 -9.59
C ASN A 2 -35.93 10.84 -10.41
N ALA A 3 -34.78 10.99 -9.72
CA ALA A 3 -33.49 10.92 -10.38
C ALA A 3 -33.31 9.50 -10.96
N LYS A 4 -33.05 9.43 -12.26
CA LYS A 4 -32.81 8.16 -12.97
C LYS A 4 -31.48 7.59 -12.49
N LEU A 5 -31.52 6.57 -11.63
CA LEU A 5 -30.33 5.88 -11.11
C LEU A 5 -29.49 5.30 -12.25
N ARG A 6 -28.17 5.50 -12.17
CA ARG A 6 -27.20 4.96 -13.14
C ARG A 6 -27.21 3.41 -13.07
N PRO A 7 -27.26 2.71 -14.22
CA PRO A 7 -27.06 1.26 -14.22
C PRO A 7 -25.65 0.95 -13.70
N ARG A 8 -25.52 -0.02 -12.78
CA ARG A 8 -24.25 -0.42 -12.19
C ARG A 8 -23.65 -1.57 -13.00
N ASP A 9 -22.59 -1.28 -13.74
CA ASP A 9 -21.64 -2.25 -14.27
C ASP A 9 -20.67 -2.63 -13.15
N ALA A 10 -20.90 -3.78 -12.52
CA ALA A 10 -20.18 -4.18 -11.32
C ALA A 10 -18.66 -4.26 -11.51
N GLU A 11 -18.20 -4.58 -12.72
CA GLU A 11 -16.78 -4.65 -13.06
C GLU A 11 -16.14 -3.26 -13.13
N ASN A 12 -16.65 -2.36 -13.98
CA ASN A 12 -16.08 -1.02 -14.13
C ASN A 12 -16.16 -0.22 -12.82
N PHE A 13 -17.26 -0.34 -12.07
CA PHE A 13 -17.37 0.27 -10.76
C PHE A 13 -16.25 -0.20 -9.82
N GLN A 14 -16.02 -1.51 -9.70
CA GLN A 14 -14.93 -2.03 -8.85
C GLN A 14 -13.55 -1.60 -9.34
N LEU A 15 -13.35 -1.48 -10.66
CA LEU A 15 -12.08 -1.03 -11.22
C LEU A 15 -11.79 0.42 -10.85
N ASP A 16 -12.78 1.32 -10.99
CA ASP A 16 -12.60 2.74 -10.69
C ASP A 16 -12.28 2.98 -9.21
N GLU A 17 -13.05 2.38 -8.29
CA GLU A 17 -12.83 2.55 -6.85
C GLU A 17 -11.47 1.96 -6.39
N MET A 18 -11.05 0.83 -6.97
CA MET A 18 -9.73 0.24 -6.65
C MET A 18 -8.57 0.98 -7.31
N LEU A 19 -8.77 1.56 -8.49
CA LEU A 19 -7.77 2.38 -9.15
C LEU A 19 -7.49 3.65 -8.36
N GLU A 20 -8.53 4.30 -7.83
CA GLU A 20 -8.38 5.47 -6.95
C GLU A 20 -7.50 5.15 -5.74
N LEU A 21 -7.81 4.04 -5.04
CA LEU A 21 -7.01 3.57 -3.91
C LEU A 21 -5.58 3.20 -4.32
N ALA A 22 -5.40 2.57 -5.49
CA ALA A 22 -4.09 2.20 -6.00
C ALA A 22 -3.20 3.41 -6.31
N ILE A 23 -3.78 4.48 -6.88
CA ILE A 23 -3.06 5.73 -7.15
C ILE A 23 -2.67 6.39 -5.83
N GLN A 24 -3.58 6.47 -4.86
CA GLN A 24 -3.31 7.06 -3.56
C GLN A 24 -2.20 6.31 -2.80
N PHE A 25 -2.26 4.97 -2.81
CA PHE A 25 -1.19 4.14 -2.28
C PHE A 25 0.13 4.37 -3.01
N GLY A 26 0.11 4.45 -4.33
CA GLY A 26 1.29 4.71 -5.15
C GLY A 26 1.99 6.01 -4.80
N TYR A 27 1.24 7.10 -4.57
CA TYR A 27 1.80 8.37 -4.12
C TYR A 27 2.58 8.24 -2.82
N ILE A 28 2.03 7.51 -1.84
CA ILE A 28 2.67 7.29 -0.54
C ILE A 28 3.86 6.34 -0.68
N ALA A 29 3.72 5.24 -1.41
CA ALA A 29 4.74 4.20 -1.53
C ALA A 29 5.98 4.65 -2.34
N LEU A 30 5.79 5.45 -3.39
CA LEU A 30 6.88 5.91 -4.27
C LEU A 30 7.51 7.22 -3.79
N PHE A 31 6.70 8.15 -3.25
CA PHE A 31 7.13 9.52 -2.97
C PHE A 31 6.99 9.93 -1.50
N GLY A 32 6.65 8.99 -0.62
CA GLY A 32 6.44 9.26 0.81
C GLY A 32 7.62 9.94 1.51
N VAL A 33 8.85 9.73 1.05
CA VAL A 33 10.06 10.38 1.60
C VAL A 33 10.03 11.91 1.49
N PHE A 34 9.37 12.47 0.49
CA PHE A 34 9.22 13.92 0.35
C PHE A 34 7.99 14.49 1.04
N MET A 35 7.09 13.64 1.52
CA MET A 35 5.80 14.08 2.02
C MET A 35 5.92 14.59 3.46
N ASP A 36 5.43 15.80 3.68
CA ASP A 36 5.17 16.34 5.01
C ASP A 36 4.19 15.41 5.76
N PRO A 37 4.43 15.08 7.05
CA PRO A 37 3.47 14.35 7.89
C PRO A 37 2.02 14.86 7.81
N THR A 38 1.83 16.16 7.55
CA THR A 38 0.53 16.78 7.32
C THR A 38 -0.20 16.20 6.11
N LEU A 39 0.52 15.88 5.04
CA LEU A 39 -0.06 15.28 3.83
C LEU A 39 -0.50 13.83 4.09
N ILE A 40 0.23 13.10 4.93
CA ILE A 40 -0.18 11.75 5.38
C ILE A 40 -1.48 11.85 6.19
N ALA A 41 -1.58 12.83 7.10
CA ALA A 41 -2.82 13.07 7.84
C ALA A 41 -3.99 13.41 6.90
N LEU A 42 -3.76 14.24 5.88
CA LEU A 42 -4.77 14.59 4.89
C LEU A 42 -5.24 13.38 4.08
N MET A 43 -4.33 12.47 3.71
CA MET A 43 -4.66 11.22 3.03
C MET A 43 -5.54 10.30 3.89
N ILE A 44 -5.29 10.22 5.20
CA ILE A 44 -6.13 9.45 6.12
C ILE A 44 -7.54 10.06 6.21
N ILE A 45 -7.63 11.39 6.30
CA ILE A 45 -8.92 12.09 6.30
C ILE A 45 -9.67 11.84 4.99
N ASN A 46 -8.97 11.88 3.85
CA ASN A 46 -9.53 11.55 2.55
C ASN A 46 -10.13 10.13 2.58
N ASN A 47 -9.39 9.11 3.02
CA ASN A 47 -9.89 7.74 3.13
C ASN A 47 -11.14 7.61 4.02
N ILE A 48 -11.21 8.36 5.12
CA ILE A 48 -12.37 8.34 6.01
C ILE A 48 -13.60 8.94 5.31
N ILE A 49 -13.42 10.04 4.58
CA ILE A 49 -14.48 10.68 3.81
C ILE A 49 -14.91 9.76 2.66
N GLU A 50 -13.97 9.16 1.95
CA GLU A 50 -14.25 8.34 0.76
C GLU A 50 -15.07 7.10 1.12
N ILE A 51 -14.78 6.43 2.24
CA ILE A 51 -15.62 5.32 2.74
C ILE A 51 -17.09 5.74 2.90
N ARG A 52 -17.35 6.99 3.30
CA ARG A 52 -18.72 7.52 3.43
C ARG A 52 -19.32 7.90 2.08
N VAL A 53 -18.53 8.53 1.22
CA VAL A 53 -18.94 8.92 -0.14
C VAL A 53 -19.30 7.69 -0.97
N ASP A 54 -18.47 6.64 -0.91
CA ASP A 54 -18.72 5.36 -1.57
C ASP A 54 -19.98 4.66 -1.06
N ALA A 55 -20.21 4.68 0.25
CA ALA A 55 -21.46 4.16 0.81
C ALA A 55 -22.69 4.90 0.25
N ILE A 56 -22.61 6.24 0.14
CA ILE A 56 -23.69 7.06 -0.43
C ILE A 56 -23.85 6.79 -1.93
N LYS A 57 -22.74 6.62 -2.67
CA LYS A 57 -22.70 6.27 -4.10
C LYS A 57 -23.38 4.92 -4.35
N LEU A 58 -23.12 3.94 -3.48
CA LEU A 58 -23.69 2.59 -3.53
C LEU A 58 -25.17 2.53 -3.17
N VAL A 59 -25.61 3.31 -2.18
CA VAL A 59 -27.01 3.26 -1.69
C VAL A 59 -27.94 4.16 -2.51
N PHE A 60 -27.51 5.37 -2.86
CA PHE A 60 -28.40 6.40 -3.41
C PHE A 60 -28.19 6.68 -4.90
N HIS A 61 -27.03 6.37 -5.48
CA HIS A 61 -26.69 6.81 -6.85
C HIS A 61 -26.64 5.68 -7.88
N THR A 62 -26.61 4.42 -7.43
CA THR A 62 -26.45 3.26 -8.29
C THR A 62 -27.57 2.24 -8.07
N ARG A 63 -27.92 1.49 -9.11
CA ARG A 63 -28.87 0.36 -8.98
C ARG A 63 -28.17 -0.83 -8.30
N MET A 64 -28.94 -1.63 -7.56
CA MET A 64 -28.46 -2.87 -6.96
C MET A 64 -27.97 -3.83 -8.07
N PRO A 65 -26.70 -4.26 -8.05
CA PRO A 65 -26.17 -5.23 -8.98
C PRO A 65 -26.56 -6.65 -8.53
N PRO A 66 -26.58 -7.61 -9.45
CA PRO A 66 -26.66 -9.01 -9.08
C PRO A 66 -25.43 -9.39 -8.24
N PRO A 67 -25.60 -10.27 -7.22
CA PRO A 67 -24.48 -10.78 -6.46
C PRO A 67 -23.53 -11.53 -7.39
N THR A 68 -22.26 -11.14 -7.39
CA THR A 68 -21.20 -11.80 -8.16
C THR A 68 -20.18 -12.37 -7.19
N ALA A 69 -19.74 -13.61 -7.44
CA ALA A 69 -18.64 -14.21 -6.67
C ALA A 69 -17.35 -13.42 -6.97
N GLY A 70 -16.88 -12.67 -5.99
CA GLY A 70 -15.79 -11.71 -6.17
C GLY A 70 -14.43 -12.38 -6.28
N TYR A 71 -13.93 -12.57 -7.51
CA TYR A 71 -12.55 -13.01 -7.77
C TYR A 71 -11.57 -11.84 -8.01
N ALA A 72 -12.08 -10.61 -8.18
CA ALA A 72 -11.30 -9.43 -8.55
C ALA A 72 -10.23 -9.02 -7.51
N SER A 73 -10.43 -9.33 -6.23
CA SER A 73 -9.50 -9.01 -5.13
C SER A 73 -8.08 -9.55 -5.35
N THR A 74 -7.94 -10.70 -6.04
CA THR A 74 -6.64 -11.34 -6.24
C THR A 74 -5.73 -10.59 -7.23
N TYR A 75 -6.30 -9.90 -8.22
CA TYR A 75 -5.51 -9.14 -9.20
C TYR A 75 -4.93 -7.87 -8.57
N TRP A 76 -5.75 -7.14 -7.84
CA TRP A 76 -5.35 -5.92 -7.14
C TRP A 76 -4.25 -6.19 -6.11
N GLN A 77 -4.29 -7.31 -5.39
CA GLN A 77 -3.21 -7.71 -4.49
C GLN A 77 -1.84 -7.74 -5.19
N ARG A 78 -1.77 -8.27 -6.43
CA ARG A 78 -0.52 -8.31 -7.20
C ARG A 78 -0.06 -6.92 -7.63
N ILE A 79 -0.99 -6.03 -7.98
CA ILE A 79 -0.70 -4.65 -8.34
C ILE A 79 -0.12 -3.90 -7.13
N PHE A 80 -0.76 -3.98 -5.97
CA PHE A 80 -0.27 -3.36 -4.75
C PHE A 80 1.12 -3.89 -4.34
N GLN A 81 1.36 -5.20 -4.49
CA GLN A 81 2.68 -5.79 -4.26
C GLN A 81 3.74 -5.26 -5.23
N PHE A 82 3.40 -5.12 -6.51
CA PHE A 82 4.30 -4.54 -7.51
C PHE A 82 4.63 -3.08 -7.20
N VAL A 83 3.61 -2.26 -6.88
CA VAL A 83 3.80 -0.86 -6.52
C VAL A 83 4.63 -0.73 -5.23
N ALA A 84 4.42 -1.61 -4.24
CA ALA A 84 5.22 -1.62 -3.02
C ALA A 84 6.71 -1.93 -3.29
N LEU A 85 7.01 -2.89 -4.18
CA LEU A 85 8.38 -3.18 -4.60
C LEU A 85 9.01 -2.01 -5.37
N ALA A 86 8.27 -1.42 -6.30
CA ALA A 86 8.70 -0.22 -7.00
C ALA A 86 8.94 0.96 -6.05
N GLY A 87 8.13 1.06 -4.98
CA GLY A 87 8.26 2.04 -3.90
C GLY A 87 9.63 2.03 -3.24
N VAL A 88 10.17 0.84 -2.94
CA VAL A 88 11.51 0.69 -2.36
C VAL A 88 12.59 1.19 -3.33
N LEU A 89 12.50 0.80 -4.61
CA LEU A 89 13.44 1.22 -5.65
C LEU A 89 13.46 2.74 -5.79
N THR A 90 12.29 3.36 -5.93
CA THR A 90 12.15 4.81 -6.08
C THR A 90 12.62 5.52 -4.83
N THR A 91 12.25 5.05 -3.64
CA THR A 91 12.64 5.66 -2.37
C THR A 91 14.17 5.71 -2.20
N VAL A 92 14.86 4.59 -2.43
CA VAL A 92 16.33 4.52 -2.30
C VAL A 92 17.01 5.37 -3.38
N SER A 93 16.53 5.29 -4.63
CA SER A 93 17.07 6.08 -5.75
C SER A 93 16.93 7.58 -5.50
N THR A 94 15.75 7.99 -5.03
CA THR A 94 15.44 9.37 -4.68
C THR A 94 16.32 9.86 -3.53
N LEU A 95 16.42 9.10 -2.43
CA LEU A 95 17.26 9.46 -1.29
C LEU A 95 18.72 9.65 -1.71
N PHE A 96 19.27 8.73 -2.50
CA PHE A 96 20.63 8.83 -3.02
C PHE A 96 20.82 10.10 -3.86
N TYR A 97 19.91 10.37 -4.79
CA TYR A 97 20.00 11.55 -5.66
C TYR A 97 19.86 12.87 -4.88
N THR A 98 18.90 12.96 -3.96
CA THR A 98 18.63 14.19 -3.20
C THR A 98 19.70 14.49 -2.19
N CYS A 99 20.20 13.49 -1.48
CA CYS A 99 21.23 13.69 -0.46
C CYS A 99 22.63 13.96 -1.06
N ASN A 100 22.84 13.68 -2.35
CA ASN A 100 24.07 14.00 -3.06
C ASN A 100 24.03 15.38 -3.73
N ASN A 101 22.83 15.89 -4.09
CA ASN A 101 22.68 17.10 -4.90
C ASN A 101 21.89 18.24 -4.23
N GLY A 102 21.36 18.06 -3.02
CA GLY A 102 20.52 19.05 -2.34
C GLY A 102 20.30 18.77 -0.84
N PRO A 103 19.50 19.60 -0.14
CA PRO A 103 19.13 19.32 1.24
C PRO A 103 18.32 18.02 1.33
N CYS A 104 18.74 17.11 2.21
CA CYS A 104 18.05 15.84 2.47
C CYS A 104 16.55 16.07 2.68
N PRO A 105 15.64 15.27 2.09
CA PRO A 105 14.19 15.36 2.29
C PRO A 105 13.73 15.23 3.76
N CYS A 106 14.62 14.80 4.64
CA CYS A 106 14.43 14.74 6.09
C CYS A 106 14.28 16.12 6.77
N THR A 107 14.11 17.21 6.02
CA THR A 107 14.02 18.60 6.52
C THR A 107 12.79 18.90 7.38
N TRP A 108 11.76 18.04 7.40
CA TRP A 108 10.57 18.29 8.24
C TRP A 108 10.85 18.12 9.75
N SER A 109 11.96 17.48 10.14
CA SER A 109 12.31 17.24 11.55
C SER A 109 13.31 18.22 12.16
N LEU A 110 13.75 19.26 11.44
CA LEU A 110 14.38 20.42 12.08
C LEU A 110 13.38 21.56 12.10
N PRO A 111 13.11 22.17 13.26
CA PRO A 111 12.38 23.42 13.27
C PRO A 111 13.14 24.41 12.40
N ALA A 112 12.41 25.31 11.76
CA ALA A 112 12.91 26.65 11.48
C ALA A 112 13.61 27.13 12.76
N LEU A 113 14.93 26.94 12.85
CA LEU A 113 15.73 27.49 13.93
C LEU A 113 15.68 28.99 13.65
N GLU A 114 14.84 29.65 14.44
CA GLU A 114 14.62 31.08 14.54
C GLU A 114 15.61 31.90 13.70
N CYS A 115 15.11 32.48 12.61
CA CYS A 115 15.70 33.70 12.07
C CYS A 115 15.52 34.78 13.15
N ASN A 116 16.35 34.74 14.20
CA ASN A 116 16.67 35.95 14.92
C ASN A 116 17.41 36.83 13.92
N ASP A 117 16.76 37.95 13.59
CA ASP A 117 17.32 39.03 12.80
C ASP A 117 18.64 39.51 13.42
N GLU A 118 19.77 39.10 12.85
CA GLU A 118 21.02 39.85 12.98
C GLU A 118 21.82 39.72 11.68
N PRO A 119 22.02 40.81 10.92
CA PRO A 119 22.45 40.74 9.54
C PRO A 119 23.96 40.92 9.45
N ASP A 120 24.75 39.91 9.80
CA ASP A 120 26.18 39.95 9.52
C ASP A 120 26.76 38.58 9.19
N GLU A 121 27.43 38.54 8.04
CA GLU A 121 28.32 37.50 7.53
C GLU A 121 27.71 36.30 6.76
N ILE A 122 27.89 36.41 5.45
CA ILE A 122 27.58 35.47 4.38
C ILE A 122 28.42 34.20 4.56
N ASP A 123 27.84 33.09 5.04
CA ASP A 123 28.06 31.70 4.54
C ASP A 123 27.42 30.63 5.47
N ARG A 124 26.15 30.78 5.88
CA ARG A 124 25.46 29.73 6.65
C ARG A 124 24.59 28.86 5.74
N LYS A 125 25.23 28.00 4.94
CA LYS A 125 24.56 26.78 4.46
C LYS A 125 24.41 25.84 5.65
N VAL A 126 23.26 25.86 6.33
CA VAL A 126 22.83 24.72 7.15
C VAL A 126 22.66 23.54 6.19
N THR A 127 23.77 22.85 5.94
CA THR A 127 23.82 21.65 5.13
C THR A 127 23.61 20.51 6.10
N VAL A 128 22.50 19.79 5.95
CA VAL A 128 22.38 18.44 6.50
C VAL A 128 23.66 17.69 6.11
N PRO A 129 24.31 16.93 7.02
CA PRO A 129 25.54 16.23 6.70
C PRO A 129 25.29 15.42 5.42
N PRO A 130 25.96 15.75 4.31
CA PRO A 130 25.72 15.05 3.08
C PRO A 130 26.20 13.59 3.23
N ILE A 131 25.84 12.71 2.30
CA ILE A 131 26.25 11.29 2.35
C ILE A 131 27.79 11.15 2.52
N GLU A 132 28.55 12.18 2.11
CA GLU A 132 29.98 12.31 2.42
C GLU A 132 30.30 12.12 3.90
N ASP A 133 29.56 12.69 4.85
CA ASP A 133 29.86 12.58 6.28
C ASP A 133 29.51 11.19 6.87
N LEU A 134 28.55 10.49 6.24
CA LEU A 134 28.19 9.12 6.62
C LEU A 134 29.27 8.11 6.18
N PHE A 135 29.95 8.38 5.05
CA PHE A 135 31.06 7.60 4.53
C PHE A 135 32.19 8.50 4.00
N PRO A 136 32.96 9.13 4.90
CA PRO A 136 33.94 10.17 4.55
C PRO A 136 35.11 9.66 3.70
N ASN A 137 35.28 8.34 3.62
CA ASN A 137 36.37 7.71 2.88
C ASN A 137 35.89 6.84 1.70
N ALA A 138 34.61 6.92 1.33
CA ALA A 138 34.05 6.12 0.22
C ALA A 138 34.02 6.93 -1.08
N THR A 139 34.51 6.34 -2.16
CA THR A 139 34.40 6.84 -3.54
C THR A 139 32.94 6.80 -4.02
N GLU A 140 32.59 7.58 -5.04
CA GLU A 140 31.22 7.60 -5.61
C GLU A 140 30.72 6.20 -6.02
N ARG A 141 31.63 5.35 -6.52
CA ARG A 141 31.32 3.95 -6.88
C ARG A 141 30.96 3.10 -5.66
N GLU A 142 31.70 3.25 -4.56
CA GLU A 142 31.45 2.51 -3.32
C GLU A 142 30.12 2.95 -2.68
N ARG A 143 29.79 4.24 -2.78
CA ARG A 143 28.50 4.76 -2.31
C ARG A 143 27.32 4.25 -3.12
N LEU A 144 27.47 4.15 -4.45
CA LEU A 144 26.47 3.54 -5.32
C LEU A 144 26.28 2.05 -5.00
N MET A 145 27.39 1.31 -4.80
CA MET A 145 27.33 -0.10 -4.40
C MET A 145 26.65 -0.29 -3.04
N LEU A 146 26.89 0.61 -2.09
CA LEU A 146 26.21 0.62 -0.80
C LEU A 146 24.71 0.90 -0.96
N ALA A 147 24.32 1.87 -1.79
CA ALA A 147 22.90 2.17 -2.05
C ALA A 147 22.16 0.96 -2.63
N PHE A 148 22.74 0.30 -3.64
CA PHE A 148 22.21 -0.97 -4.15
C PHE A 148 22.20 -2.07 -3.07
N GLY A 149 23.22 -2.13 -2.21
CA GLY A 149 23.26 -3.09 -1.10
C GLY A 149 22.10 -2.88 -0.11
N ILE A 150 21.85 -1.64 0.30
CA ILE A 150 20.74 -1.27 1.19
C ILE A 150 19.41 -1.62 0.51
N GLU A 151 19.24 -1.27 -0.76
CA GLU A 151 18.06 -1.60 -1.55
C GLU A 151 17.78 -3.10 -1.55
N HIS A 152 18.78 -3.94 -1.84
CA HIS A 152 18.63 -5.40 -1.86
C HIS A 152 18.30 -5.97 -0.48
N VAL A 153 18.86 -5.41 0.59
CA VAL A 153 18.54 -5.81 1.97
C VAL A 153 17.08 -5.49 2.29
N VAL A 154 16.60 -4.28 1.96
CA VAL A 154 15.20 -3.89 2.20
C VAL A 154 14.23 -4.76 1.39
N ILE A 155 14.53 -5.02 0.12
CA ILE A 155 13.73 -5.92 -0.72
C ILE A 155 13.72 -7.34 -0.14
N MET A 156 14.88 -7.85 0.31
CA MET A 156 14.96 -9.17 0.94
C MET A 156 14.11 -9.25 2.20
N ILE A 157 14.17 -8.23 3.06
CA ILE A 157 13.35 -8.14 4.27
C ILE A 157 11.86 -8.15 3.90
N GLN A 158 11.46 -7.37 2.89
CA GLN A 158 10.07 -7.30 2.43
C GLN A 158 9.58 -8.64 1.85
N LEU A 159 10.40 -9.32 1.06
CA LEU A 159 10.09 -10.64 0.51
C LEU A 159 10.01 -11.70 1.63
N CYS A 160 10.94 -11.66 2.59
CA CYS A 160 10.88 -12.49 3.79
C CYS A 160 9.57 -12.26 4.54
N PHE A 161 9.23 -11.01 4.86
CA PHE A 161 7.99 -10.70 5.59
C PHE A 161 6.75 -11.19 4.83
N THR A 162 6.72 -10.99 3.51
CA THR A 162 5.63 -11.47 2.63
C THR A 162 5.55 -13.00 2.58
N ALA A 163 6.70 -13.70 2.70
CA ALA A 163 6.75 -15.16 2.74
C ALA A 163 6.37 -15.73 4.11
N PHE A 164 6.69 -15.02 5.20
CA PHE A 164 6.44 -15.47 6.57
C PHE A 164 5.03 -15.16 7.08
N THR A 165 4.39 -14.11 6.57
CA THR A 165 3.02 -13.77 6.97
C THR A 165 2.02 -14.70 6.29
N SER A 166 1.32 -15.52 7.08
CA SER A 166 0.25 -16.37 6.56
C SER A 166 -0.87 -15.48 5.99
N ARG A 167 -1.41 -15.84 4.82
CA ARG A 167 -2.49 -15.08 4.19
C ARG A 167 -3.84 -15.27 4.89
N THR A 168 -3.97 -16.35 5.66
CA THR A 168 -5.17 -16.77 6.35
C THR A 168 -4.90 -16.88 7.84
N GLY A 169 -5.83 -16.38 8.66
CA GLY A 169 -5.78 -16.54 10.11
C GLY A 169 -6.06 -17.97 10.52
N GLU A 170 -5.45 -18.42 11.62
CA GLU A 170 -5.59 -19.78 12.14
C GLU A 170 -7.05 -20.16 12.43
N GLU A 171 -7.82 -19.21 12.97
CA GLU A 171 -9.26 -19.38 13.23
C GLU A 171 -10.04 -19.68 11.95
N VAL A 172 -9.74 -18.96 10.86
CA VAL A 172 -10.40 -19.18 9.56
C VAL A 172 -10.05 -20.56 8.99
N ILE A 173 -8.80 -21.02 9.17
CA ILE A 173 -8.38 -22.36 8.75
C ILE A 173 -9.15 -23.43 9.54
N ALA A 174 -9.30 -23.24 10.86
CA ALA A 174 -10.04 -24.16 11.71
C ALA A 174 -11.53 -24.21 11.34
N ASP A 175 -12.14 -23.08 11.02
CA ASP A 175 -13.53 -22.99 10.57
C ASP A 175 -13.72 -23.60 9.18
N GLN A 176 -12.79 -23.38 8.25
CA GLN A 176 -12.81 -24.04 6.95
C GLN A 176 -12.71 -25.56 7.08
N PHE A 177 -11.79 -26.04 7.91
CA PHE A 177 -11.66 -27.47 8.20
C PHE A 177 -12.94 -28.03 8.83
N ARG A 178 -13.57 -27.29 9.75
CA ARG A 178 -14.85 -27.66 10.35
C ARG A 178 -15.97 -27.74 9.31
N GLN A 179 -16.08 -26.75 8.42
CA GLN A 179 -17.06 -26.75 7.34
C GLN A 179 -16.84 -27.92 6.38
N GLU A 180 -15.59 -28.19 6.00
CA GLU A 180 -15.23 -29.30 5.13
C GLU A 180 -15.56 -30.65 5.77
N PHE A 181 -15.32 -30.80 7.08
CA PHE A 181 -15.70 -31.99 7.84
C PHE A 181 -17.22 -32.23 7.84
N PHE A 182 -18.03 -31.19 8.07
CA PHE A 182 -19.49 -31.31 8.03
C PHE A 182 -19.99 -31.65 6.62
N ASN A 183 -19.46 -30.99 5.59
CA ASN A 183 -19.79 -31.27 4.20
C ASN A 183 -19.44 -32.71 3.79
N PHE A 184 -18.30 -33.22 4.26
CA PHE A 184 -17.89 -34.60 4.02
C PHE A 184 -18.89 -35.60 4.62
N ARG A 185 -19.31 -35.37 5.87
CA ARG A 185 -20.29 -36.21 6.56
C ARG A 185 -21.68 -36.14 5.91
N GLU A 186 -22.12 -34.96 5.50
CA GLU A 186 -23.40 -34.77 4.83
C GLU A 186 -23.43 -35.48 3.46
N ASN A 187 -22.36 -35.37 2.67
CA ASN A 187 -22.23 -36.09 1.40
C ASN A 187 -22.23 -37.61 1.58
N GLU A 188 -21.58 -38.12 2.63
CA GLU A 188 -21.58 -39.56 2.93
C GLU A 188 -22.98 -40.05 3.32
N TYR A 189 -23.72 -39.25 4.10
CA TYR A 189 -25.10 -39.53 4.47
C TYR A 189 -26.01 -39.63 3.23
N TYR A 190 -26.04 -38.61 2.36
CA TYR A 190 -26.85 -38.65 1.14
C TYR A 190 -26.45 -39.77 0.17
N ARG A 191 -25.16 -40.06 0.06
CA ARG A 191 -24.67 -41.19 -0.77
C ARG A 191 -25.13 -42.54 -0.24
N SER A 192 -25.31 -42.68 1.07
CA SER A 192 -25.81 -43.91 1.69
C SER A 192 -27.32 -44.10 1.47
N ASP A 193 -28.10 -43.01 1.51
CA ASP A 193 -29.54 -43.06 1.27
C ASP A 193 -29.89 -43.31 -0.21
N ASP A 194 -29.16 -42.73 -1.16
CA ASP A 194 -29.33 -43.03 -2.60
C ASP A 194 -29.00 -44.50 -2.94
N LYS A 195 -28.10 -45.14 -2.18
CA LYS A 195 -27.85 -46.58 -2.32
C LYS A 195 -29.00 -47.43 -1.79
N LYS A 196 -29.67 -47.00 -0.71
CA LYS A 196 -30.81 -47.72 -0.13
C LYS A 196 -32.08 -47.57 -0.98
N SER A 197 -32.27 -46.43 -1.65
CA SER A 197 -33.44 -46.21 -2.51
C SER A 197 -33.43 -47.02 -3.81
N LYS A 198 -32.26 -47.54 -4.21
CA LYS A 198 -32.04 -48.34 -5.42
C LYS A 198 -32.10 -49.86 -5.20
N VAL A 199 -32.36 -50.31 -3.97
CA VAL A 199 -32.51 -51.72 -3.58
C VAL A 199 -33.96 -51.98 -3.20
#